data_AF-A0A7C4NQN3-F1
#
_entry.id   AF-A0A7C4NQN3-F1
#
_cell.length_a   1.000
_cell.length_b   1.000
_cell.length_c   1.000
_cell.angle_alpha   90.00
_cell.angle_beta   90.00
_cell.angle_gamma   90.00
#
_symmetry.space_group_name_H-M   'P 1'
#
loop_
_entity.id
_entity.type
_entity.pdbx_description
1 polymer ?
#
loop_
_entity_poly.entity_id
_entity_poly.type
_entity_poly.pdbx_seq_one_letter_code
_entity_poly.pdbx_strand_id
1 'polypeptide(L)' 'MRVAIDTGGTFTDLIYLEGGFLKSKKVFSTPKDPSQAILEALNQINKGYFNKTYLFNKRGKV' A
#
# COMPACT_ATOMS: atom_id res chain seq x y z
N MET A 1 4.27 6.31 14.15
CA MET A 1 4.62 6.78 12.79
C MET A 1 3.42 7.53 12.22
N ARG A 2 3.62 8.69 11.61
CA ARG A 2 2.54 9.42 10.90
C ARG A 2 2.72 9.20 9.41
N VAL A 3 1.62 8.95 8.72
CA VAL A 3 1.58 8.75 7.27
C VAL A 3 0.46 9.61 6.69
N ALA A 4 0.67 10.11 5.47
CA ALA A 4 -0.36 10.70 4.63
C ALA A 4 -0.58 9.78 3.43
N ILE A 5 -1.83 9.59 3.04
CA ILE A 5 -2.22 8.71 1.94
C ILE A 5 -3.20 9.48 1.05
N ASP A 6 -2.95 9.43 -0.26
CA ASP A 6 -3.83 9.97 -1.29
C ASP A 6 -4.23 8.87 -2.27
N THR A 7 -5.52 8.62 -2.39
CA THR A 7 -6.07 7.58 -3.27
C THR A 7 -6.54 8.22 -4.58
N GLY A 8 -5.80 7.97 -5.66
CA GLY A 8 -6.19 8.37 -7.01
C GLY A 8 -6.86 7.26 -7.81
N GLY A 9 -7.17 7.54 -9.09
CA GLY A 9 -7.76 6.56 -10.02
C GLY A 9 -6.77 5.51 -10.53
N THR A 10 -5.52 5.91 -10.77
CA THR A 10 -4.46 5.02 -11.28
C THR A 10 -3.48 4.61 -10.18
N PHE A 11 -3.15 5.52 -9.27
CA PHE A 11 -2.16 5.31 -8.24
C PHE A 11 -2.66 5.76 -6.87
N THR A 12 -2.16 5.09 -5.82
CA THR A 12 -2.26 5.52 -4.42
C THR A 12 -0.88 5.94 -3.95
N ASP A 13 -0.77 7.18 -3.48
CA ASP A 13 0.45 7.79 -2.99
C ASP A 13 0.52 7.71 -1.48
N LEU A 14 1.71 7.41 -0.94
CA LEU A 14 1.97 7.36 0.49
C LEU A 14 3.19 8.22 0.82
N ILE A 15 3.06 9.08 1.83
CA ILE A 15 4.13 9.95 2.34
C ILE A 15 4.28 9.71 3.84
N TYR A 16 5.50 9.58 4.35
CA TYR A 16 5.77 9.31 5.76
C TYR A 16 7.10 9.90 6.23
N LEU A 17 7.24 10.07 7.54
CA LEU A 17 8.49 10.51 8.18
C LEU A 17 9.27 9.30 8.70
N GLU A 18 10.56 9.24 8.34
CA GLU A 18 11.50 8.23 8.83
C GLU A 18 12.88 8.89 9.06
N GLY A 19 13.38 8.82 10.29
CA GLY A 19 14.68 9.41 10.65
C GLY A 19 14.75 10.94 10.46
N GLY A 20 13.62 11.64 10.54
CA GLY A 20 13.54 13.08 10.27
C GLY A 20 13.41 13.44 8.79
N PHE A 21 13.42 12.47 7.89
CA PHE A 21 13.27 12.68 6.45
C PHE A 21 11.87 12.29 5.97
N LEU A 22 11.33 13.08 5.05
CA LEU A 22 10.13 12.71 4.30
C LEU A 22 10.49 11.65 3.25
N LYS A 23 9.73 10.57 3.21
CA LYS A 23 9.82 9.51 2.22
C LYS A 23 8.47 9.30 1.55
N SER A 24 8.48 8.79 0.32
CA SER A 24 7.28 8.47 -0.42
C SER A 24 7.30 7.07 -1.02
N LYS A 25 6.11 6.50 -1.21
CA LYS A 25 5.84 5.26 -1.94
C LYS A 25 4.63 5.48 -2.84
N LYS A 26 4.57 4.72 -3.93
CA LYS A 26 3.48 4.75 -4.90
C LYS A 26 3.13 3.33 -5.29
N VAL A 27 1.84 3.02 -5.28
CA VAL A 27 1.30 1.73 -5.71
C VAL A 27 0.17 1.97 -6.70
N PHE A 28 -0.17 0.97 -7.51
CA PHE A 28 -1.39 1.05 -8.32
C PHE A 28 -2.62 1.12 -7.42
N SER A 29 -3.60 1.94 -7.79
CA SER A 29 -4.88 1.97 -7.09
C SER A 29 -5.66 0.69 -7.34
N THR A 30 -6.52 0.37 -6.38
CA THR A 30 -7.52 -0.69 -6.47
C THR A 30 -8.91 -0.06 -6.46
N PRO A 31 -9.44 0.47 -7.59
CA PRO A 31 -10.65 1.31 -7.57
C PRO A 31 -11.90 0.62 -7.00
N LYS A 32 -11.97 -0.71 -7.10
CA LYS A 32 -13.06 -1.50 -6.53
C LYS A 32 -12.99 -1.63 -5.00
N ASP A 33 -11.80 -1.49 -4.41
CA ASP A 33 -11.55 -1.55 -2.97
C ASP A 33 -10.21 -0.83 -2.63
N PRO A 34 -10.22 0.50 -2.44
CA PRO A 34 -9.02 1.30 -2.18
C PRO A 34 -8.23 0.85 -0.94
N SER A 35 -8.87 0.15 0.00
CA SER A 35 -8.24 -0.40 1.21
C SER A 35 -7.08 -1.33 0.87
N GLN A 36 -7.14 -2.04 -0.26
CA GLN A 36 -6.08 -2.95 -0.70
C GLN A 36 -4.81 -2.20 -1.10
N ALA A 37 -4.92 -1.15 -1.91
CA ALA A 37 -3.80 -0.29 -2.27
C ALA A 37 -3.21 0.41 -1.02
N ILE A 38 -4.05 0.84 -0.08
CA ILE A 38 -3.61 1.41 1.20
C ILE A 38 -2.76 0.40 1.99
N LEU A 39 -3.25 -0.84 2.13
CA LEU A 39 -2.52 -1.90 2.83
C LEU A 39 -1.19 -2.26 2.14
N GLU A 40 -1.19 -2.31 0.80
CA GLU A 40 0.03 -2.52 0.02
C GLU A 40 1.05 -1.41 0.26
N ALA A 41 0.62 -0.14 0.20
CA ALA A 41 1.48 1.01 0.44
C ALA A 41 2.08 0.99 1.86
N LEU A 42 1.28 0.64 2.88
CA LEU A 42 1.74 0.51 4.27
C LEU A 42 2.73 -0.66 4.44
N ASN A 43 2.53 -1.78 3.74
CA ASN A 43 3.45 -2.92 3.75
C ASN A 43 4.83 -2.57 3.16
N GLN A 44 4.92 -1.58 2.26
CA GLN A 44 6.21 -1.11 1.72
C GLN A 44 7.02 -0.27 2.71
N ILE A 45 6.39 0.27 3.77
CA ILE A 45 7.11 0.93 4.87
C ILE A 45 7.67 -0.12 5.82
N ASN A 46 6.90 -1.18 6.04
CA ASN A 46 7.16 -2.16 7.07
C ASN A 46 7.85 -3.38 6.44
N LYS A 47 9.11 -3.25 5.97
CA LYS A 47 10.17 -4.30 5.91
C LYS A 47 11.34 -4.03 4.94
N GLY A 48 12.55 -4.29 5.42
CA GLY A 48 13.48 -5.12 4.64
C GLY A 48 12.80 -6.47 4.41
N TYR A 49 12.38 -6.72 3.17
CA TYR A 49 11.77 -7.95 2.62
C TYR A 49 11.21 -8.95 3.65
N PHE A 50 9.90 -8.93 3.95
CA PHE A 50 9.25 -10.24 4.16
C PHE A 50 9.03 -10.84 2.79
N ASN A 51 9.79 -11.89 2.54
CA ASN A 51 9.30 -12.94 1.68
C ASN A 51 7.98 -13.51 2.24
N LYS A 52 7.11 -13.90 1.29
CA LYS A 52 6.02 -14.89 1.38
C LYS A 52 4.61 -14.32 1.16
N THR A 53 4.22 -14.41 -0.11
CA THR A 53 2.91 -14.94 -0.52
C THR A 53 1.69 -14.06 -0.27
N TYR A 54 1.44 -13.14 -1.20
CA TYR A 54 0.08 -12.64 -1.48
C TYR A 54 -0.74 -13.74 -2.17
N LEU A 55 -1.19 -14.73 -1.40
CA LEU A 55 -2.33 -15.55 -1.80
C LEU A 55 -3.59 -14.73 -1.54
N PHE A 56 -4.07 -14.02 -2.56
CA PHE A 56 -5.48 -13.67 -2.62
C PHE A 56 -6.27 -14.97 -2.79
N ASN A 57 -6.74 -15.55 -1.68
CA ASN A 57 -7.89 -16.44 -1.72
C ASN A 57 -9.12 -15.63 -1.31
N LYS A 58 -9.89 -15.18 -2.30
CA LYS A 58 -11.34 -15.17 -2.19
C LYS A 58 -11.90 -16.08 -3.28
N ARG A 59 -12.21 -17.32 -2.89
CA ARG A 59 -13.29 -18.11 -3.48
C ARG A 59 -14.50 -17.21 -3.74
N GLY A 60 -14.96 -17.18 -4.99
CA GLY A 60 -16.18 -16.48 -5.41
C GLY A 60 -16.51 -16.74 -6.88
N LYS A 61 -17.12 -17.90 -7.13
CA LYS A 61 -18.04 -18.25 -8.24
C LYS A 61 -18.14 -17.25 -9.42
N VAL A 62 -17.64 -17.62 -10.60
CA VAL A 62 -18.36 -18.25 -11.73
C VAL A 62 -17.34 -18.85 -12.68
#